data_AF-A0A2Z2H4A0-F1
#
_entry.id   AF-A0A2Z2H4A0-F1
#
_cell.length_a   1.000
_cell.length_b   1.000
_cell.length_c   1.000
_cell.angle_alpha   90.00
_cell.angle_beta   90.00
_cell.angle_gamma   90.00
#
_symmetry.space_group_name_H-M   'P 1'
#
loop_
_entity.id
_entity.type
_entity.pdbx_description
1 polymer ?
#
loop_
_entity_poly.entity_id
_entity_poly.type
_entity_poly.pdbx_seq_one_letter_code
_entity_poly.pdbx_strand_id
1 'polypeptide(L)'
;MNASGYIVASDSAIIGIGETIREAATQALEWSDDYGSVEALISDMESDLEKAHEEDGKPYVRRATAALIDAVEKGGTPEQWTIIDNIACTAEEAIEHNS
;
A
#
# COMPACT_ATOMS: atom_id res chain seq x y z
N MET A 1 10.10 -0.32 12.77
CA MET A 1 10.63 -0.01 11.40
C MET A 1 10.41 1.47 11.07
N ASN A 2 11.08 2.02 10.05
CA ASN A 2 10.83 3.39 9.57
C ASN A 2 10.09 3.37 8.23
N ALA A 3 9.02 4.14 8.12
CA ALA A 3 8.31 4.32 6.86
C ALA A 3 9.04 5.35 5.98
N SER A 4 9.10 5.07 4.69
CA SER A 4 9.71 5.91 3.66
C SER A 4 8.73 6.37 2.59
N GLY A 5 7.52 5.80 2.56
CA GLY A 5 6.45 6.23 1.66
C GLY A 5 5.15 5.51 1.95
N TYR A 6 4.33 5.33 0.92
CA TYR A 6 3.00 4.75 0.96
C TYR A 6 2.81 3.74 -0.16
N ILE A 7 1.99 2.73 0.14
CA ILE A 7 1.42 1.83 -0.84
C ILE A 7 -0.11 1.97 -0.81
N VAL A 8 -0.73 1.76 -1.96
CA VAL A 8 -2.16 1.44 -2.09
C VAL A 8 -2.24 -0.02 -2.51
N ALA A 9 -2.92 -0.83 -1.71
CA ALA A 9 -3.11 -2.25 -1.95
C ALA A 9 -4.59 -2.58 -2.11
N SER A 10 -4.88 -3.61 -2.91
CA SER A 10 -6.16 -4.29 -2.95
C SER A 10 -6.10 -5.56 -2.08
N ASP A 11 -7.14 -6.38 -2.17
CA ASP A 11 -7.20 -7.73 -1.60
C ASP A 11 -6.03 -8.66 -1.99
N SER A 12 -5.39 -8.41 -3.14
CA SER A 12 -4.47 -9.37 -3.77
C SER A 12 -3.20 -8.76 -4.36
N ALA A 13 -3.09 -7.43 -4.46
CA ALA A 13 -1.95 -6.77 -5.08
C ALA A 13 -1.66 -5.38 -4.50
N ILE A 14 -0.41 -4.93 -4.63
CA ILE A 14 -0.07 -3.51 -4.52
C ILE A 14 -0.33 -2.89 -5.88
N ILE A 15 -1.25 -1.92 -5.93
CA ILE A 15 -1.71 -1.28 -7.18
C ILE A 15 -1.21 0.15 -7.32
N GLY A 16 -0.60 0.73 -6.28
CA GLY A 16 0.06 2.02 -6.35
C GLY A 16 1.07 2.22 -5.23
N ILE A 17 2.07 3.06 -5.48
CA ILE A 17 3.16 3.40 -4.56
C ILE A 17 3.55 4.87 -4.71
N GLY A 18 4.14 5.45 -3.68
CA GLY A 18 4.65 6.83 -3.74
C GLY A 18 5.25 7.33 -2.44
N GLU A 19 5.94 8.47 -2.50
CA GLU A 19 6.46 9.15 -1.31
C GLU A 19 5.32 9.78 -0.50
N THR A 20 4.21 10.11 -1.18
CA THR A 20 2.98 10.64 -0.61
C THR A 20 1.76 9.75 -0.90
N ILE A 21 0.72 9.87 -0.08
CA ILE A 21 -0.59 9.22 -0.33
C ILE A 21 -1.13 9.58 -1.71
N ARG A 22 -0.96 10.84 -2.13
CA ARG A 22 -1.47 11.32 -3.42
C ARG A 22 -0.76 10.66 -4.61
N GLU A 23 0.55 10.46 -4.54
CA GLU A 23 1.29 9.77 -5.59
C GLU A 23 0.85 8.31 -5.69
N ALA A 24 0.79 7.62 -4.55
CA ALA A 24 0.34 6.23 -4.49
C ALA A 24 -1.10 6.07 -5.01
N ALA A 25 -2.00 6.98 -4.64
CA ALA A 25 -3.38 7.00 -5.13
C ALA A 25 -3.48 7.33 -6.63
N THR A 26 -2.61 8.22 -7.14
CA THR A 26 -2.59 8.56 -8.57
C THR A 26 -2.24 7.34 -9.40
N GLN A 27 -1.24 6.58 -8.97
CA GLN A 27 -0.86 5.34 -9.65
C GLN A 27 -1.93 4.26 -9.50
N ALA A 28 -2.51 4.10 -8.31
CA ALA A 28 -3.59 3.14 -8.07
C ALA A 28 -4.84 3.39 -8.91
N LEU A 29 -5.15 4.66 -9.18
CA LEU A 29 -6.29 5.04 -10.01
C LEU A 29 -6.16 4.51 -11.45
N GLU A 30 -4.94 4.32 -11.96
CA GLU A 30 -4.72 3.71 -13.28
C GLU A 30 -5.22 2.26 -13.37
N TRP A 31 -5.40 1.61 -12.21
CA TRP A 31 -5.82 0.22 -12.07
C TRP A 31 -7.24 0.07 -11.51
N SER A 32 -7.93 1.19 -11.24
CA SER A 32 -9.22 1.20 -10.55
C SER A 32 -10.27 1.99 -11.31
N ASP A 33 -11.25 1.30 -11.89
CA ASP A 33 -12.39 1.93 -12.58
C ASP A 33 -13.48 2.45 -11.62
N ASP A 34 -13.42 2.06 -10.33
CA ASP A 34 -14.43 2.39 -9.32
C ASP A 34 -14.41 3.87 -8.87
N TYR A 35 -13.34 4.60 -9.15
CA TYR A 35 -13.17 5.99 -8.72
C TYR A 35 -13.01 6.94 -9.91
N GLY A 36 -13.75 8.04 -9.91
CA GLY A 36 -13.68 9.06 -10.97
C GLY A 36 -12.56 10.08 -10.76
N SER A 37 -11.87 10.08 -9.61
CA SER A 37 -10.77 11.01 -9.33
C SER A 37 -9.88 10.49 -8.20
N VAL A 38 -8.63 10.99 -8.17
CA VAL A 38 -7.68 10.73 -7.09
C VAL A 38 -8.23 11.20 -5.74
N GLU A 39 -8.96 12.31 -5.71
CA GLU A 39 -9.53 12.85 -4.47
C GLU A 39 -10.65 11.96 -3.91
N ALA A 40 -11.47 11.35 -4.78
CA ALA A 40 -12.49 10.39 -4.36
C ALA A 40 -11.86 9.13 -3.74
N LEU A 41 -10.81 8.60 -4.38
CA LEU A 41 -10.05 7.45 -3.87
C LEU A 41 -9.38 7.77 -2.53
N ILE A 42 -8.68 8.90 -2.42
CA ILE A 42 -8.04 9.31 -1.16
C ILE A 42 -9.09 9.48 -0.05
N SER A 43 -10.21 10.16 -0.35
CA SER A 43 -11.27 10.37 0.65
C SER A 43 -11.88 9.06 1.14
N ASP A 44 -12.04 8.05 0.27
CA ASP A 44 -12.53 6.73 0.67
C ASP A 44 -11.50 6.00 1.54
N MET A 45 -10.21 6.03 1.16
CA MET A 45 -9.12 5.40 1.92
C MET A 45 -8.86 6.06 3.28
N GLU A 46 -8.97 7.39 3.38
CA GLU A 46 -8.78 8.13 4.63
C GLU A 46 -9.99 8.02 5.57
N SER A 47 -11.19 7.84 5.02
CA SER A 47 -12.41 7.66 5.81
C SER A 47 -12.44 6.33 6.57
N ASP A 48 -11.60 5.36 6.19
CA ASP A 48 -11.63 4.01 6.77
C ASP A 48 -10.22 3.39 6.95
N LEU A 49 -9.27 4.19 7.51
CA LEU A 49 -7.88 3.76 7.78
C LEU A 49 -7.78 2.47 8.63
N GLU A 50 -8.79 2.18 9.46
CA GLU A 50 -8.86 1.02 10.35
C GLU A 50 -9.57 -0.21 9.75
N LYS A 51 -10.45 -0.07 8.73
CA LYS A 51 -11.17 -1.22 8.10
C LYS A 51 -10.58 -1.72 6.79
N ALA A 52 -9.46 -1.15 6.36
CA ALA A 52 -8.68 -1.54 5.18
C ALA A 52 -8.44 -3.05 4.96
N HIS A 53 -8.80 -3.94 5.88
CA HIS A 53 -8.54 -5.37 5.76
C HIS A 53 -9.75 -6.26 5.47
N GLU A 54 -11.00 -5.83 5.68
CA GLU A 54 -12.09 -6.81 5.72
C GLU A 54 -13.39 -6.28 5.09
N GLU A 55 -13.83 -6.97 4.02
CA GLU A 55 -15.21 -7.22 3.57
C GLU A 55 -15.63 -6.76 2.16
N ASP A 56 -15.07 -5.70 1.56
CA ASP A 56 -15.56 -5.20 0.24
C ASP A 56 -14.53 -5.21 -0.92
N GLY A 57 -13.29 -5.66 -0.69
CA GLY A 57 -12.25 -5.72 -1.73
C GLY A 57 -11.75 -4.35 -2.23
N LYS A 58 -12.13 -3.28 -1.53
CA LYS A 58 -11.73 -1.91 -1.86
C LYS A 58 -10.24 -1.66 -1.64
N PRO A 59 -9.61 -0.77 -2.43
CA PRO A 59 -8.25 -0.32 -2.20
C PRO A 59 -8.07 0.34 -0.83
N TYR A 60 -6.89 0.17 -0.24
CA TYR A 60 -6.53 0.79 1.02
C TYR A 60 -5.09 1.28 1.04
N VAL A 61 -4.82 2.30 1.86
CA VAL A 61 -3.49 2.91 1.99
C VAL A 61 -2.74 2.42 3.24
N ARG A 62 -1.44 2.16 3.07
CA ARG A 62 -0.53 1.87 4.18
C ARG A 62 0.79 2.62 4.02
N ARG A 63 1.40 2.98 5.16
CA ARG A 63 2.80 3.41 5.19
C ARG A 63 3.68 2.22 4.84
N ALA A 64 4.75 2.45 4.11
CA ALA A 64 5.65 1.37 3.68
C ALA A 64 7.13 1.73 3.88
N THR A 65 7.95 0.70 4.04
CA THR A 65 9.42 0.82 4.05
C THR A 65 9.96 1.11 2.66
N ALA A 66 11.18 1.65 2.58
CA ALA A 66 11.86 1.88 1.30
C ALA A 66 12.10 0.57 0.53
N ALA A 67 12.40 -0.53 1.22
CA ALA A 67 12.66 -1.82 0.59
C ALA A 67 11.41 -2.38 -0.11
N LEU A 68 10.24 -2.23 0.51
CA LEU A 68 8.98 -2.65 -0.11
C LEU A 68 8.65 -1.81 -1.36
N ILE A 69 8.82 -0.49 -1.28
CA ILE A 69 8.58 0.41 -2.42
C ILE A 69 9.51 0.05 -3.59
N ASP A 70 10.82 -0.09 -3.32
CA ASP A 70 11.83 -0.44 -4.33
C ASP A 70 11.58 -1.82 -4.96
N ALA A 71 11.09 -2.79 -4.19
CA ALA A 71 10.71 -4.10 -4.71
C ALA A 71 9.56 -3.98 -5.73
N VAL A 72 8.52 -3.21 -5.40
CA VAL A 72 7.37 -2.96 -6.28
C VAL A 72 7.79 -2.21 -7.53
N GLU A 73 8.61 -1.16 -7.42
CA GLU A 73 9.11 -0.37 -8.57
C GLU A 73 9.90 -1.21 -9.57
N LYS A 74 10.66 -2.20 -9.09
CA LYS A 74 11.46 -3.10 -9.94
C LYS A 74 10.65 -4.18 -10.64
N GLY A 75 9.32 -4.13 -10.53
CA GLY A 75 8.40 -5.11 -11.13
C GLY A 75 8.26 -6.39 -10.33
N GLY A 76 8.83 -6.44 -9.12
CA GLY A 76 8.50 -7.48 -8.15
C GLY A 76 7.24 -7.06 -7.43
N THR A 77 6.06 -7.51 -7.86
CA THR A 77 4.96 -7.62 -6.89
C THR A 77 5.47 -8.62 -5.85
N PRO A 78 5.76 -8.20 -4.60
CA PRO A 78 6.22 -9.15 -3.61
C PRO A 78 5.12 -10.20 -3.48
N GLU A 79 5.44 -11.48 -3.72
CA GLU A 79 4.46 -12.56 -3.55
C GLU A 79 3.88 -12.53 -2.12
N GLN A 80 4.66 -11.98 -1.18
CA GLN A 80 4.29 -11.77 0.20
C GLN A 80 4.90 -10.46 0.72
N TRP A 81 4.09 -9.65 1.40
CA TRP A 81 4.50 -8.54 2.26
C TRP A 81 3.69 -8.64 3.55
N THR A 82 4.13 -7.95 4.60
CA THR A 82 3.44 -8.01 5.90
C THR A 82 3.42 -6.64 6.58
N ILE A 83 2.70 -6.55 7.68
CA ILE A 83 2.55 -5.34 8.47
C ILE A 83 3.27 -5.53 9.81
N ILE A 84 4.24 -4.65 10.09
CA ILE A 84 4.93 -4.56 11.38
C ILE A 84 4.84 -3.12 11.88
N ASP A 85 4.40 -2.94 13.13
CA ASP A 85 4.20 -1.61 13.72
C ASP A 85 3.35 -0.66 12.85
N ASN A 86 2.31 -1.20 12.19
CA ASN A 86 1.47 -0.47 11.21
C ASN A 86 2.22 0.05 9.97
N ILE A 87 3.36 -0.55 9.62
CA ILE A 87 4.14 -0.26 8.42
C ILE A 87 4.21 -1.54 7.56
N ALA A 88 3.83 -1.42 6.29
CA ALA A 88 4.01 -2.45 5.29
C ALA A 88 5.51 -2.62 4.99
N CYS A 89 5.99 -3.85 5.06
CA CYS A 89 7.39 -4.22 4.87
C CYS A 89 7.51 -5.50 4.07
N THR A 90 8.69 -5.78 3.51
CA THR A 90 8.93 -7.05 2.83
C THR A 90 8.95 -8.21 3.84
N ALA A 91 8.76 -9.45 3.36
CA ALA A 91 8.87 -10.62 4.21
C ALA A 91 10.27 -10.76 4.84
N GLU A 92 11.32 -10.36 4.13
CA GLU A 92 12.69 -10.35 4.62
C GLU A 92 12.89 -9.39 5.79
N GLU A 93 12.41 -8.14 5.65
CA GLU A 93 12.46 -7.15 6.74
C GLU A 93 11.75 -7.68 8.00
N ALA A 94 10.67 -8.44 7.81
CA ALA A 94 9.92 -9.05 8.90
C ALA A 94 10.67 -10.19 9.61
N ILE A 95 11.44 -10.99 8.88
CA ILE A 95 12.27 -12.06 9.45
C ILE A 95 13.41 -11.45 10.29
N GLU A 96 14.08 -10.43 9.75
CA GLU A 96 15.18 -9.73 10.44
C GLU A 96 14.70 -9.01 11.70
N HIS A 97 13.48 -8.50 11.72
CA HIS A 97 12.92 -7.83 12.90
C HIS A 97 12.60 -8.77 14.08
N ASN A 98 12.35 -10.06 13.80
CA ASN A 98 12.01 -11.06 14.81
C ASN A 98 13.21 -11.89 15.29
N SER A 99 14.42 -11.59 14.81
CA SER A 99 15.68 -12.29 15.12
C SER A 99 16.50 -11.54 16.18
#